data_AF-A0A7Z9JQS2-F1
#
_entry.id   AF-A0A7Z9JQS2-F1
#
_cell.length_a   1.000
_cell.length_b   1.000
_cell.length_c   1.000
_cell.angle_alpha   90.00
_cell.angle_beta   90.00
_cell.angle_gamma   90.00
#
_symmetry.space_group_name_H-M   'P 1'
#
loop_
_entity.id
_entity.type
_entity.pdbx_description
1 polymer ?
#
loop_
_entity_poly.entity_id
_entity_poly.type
_entity_poly.pdbx_seq_one_letter_code
_entity_poly.pdbx_strand_id
1 'polypeptide(L)'
;MTCSEYFKNFSDHIDGNTAEEDVRAFEEHLNECSACSRHRRVIEQGSALFRTLPKPKLSENFLPRLRHRLYHVDDQYSLRSASSVATPAALLAMAVILMIVSWLPVLRDATPEIALETVVVEQPPLQVTRQPLVMSSSSSGFVVYPFADLSEQALSDFRQELWNEAHALLFEYSPLSQRSRQRGVLRRAGLGQQR
;
A
#
# COMPACT_ATOMS: atom_id res chain seq x y z
N MET A 1 27.24 26.08 4.57
CA MET A 1 26.44 24.98 5.16
C MET A 1 27.08 24.48 6.45
N THR A 2 26.28 23.84 7.29
CA THR A 2 26.75 23.14 8.50
C THR A 2 27.07 21.68 8.19
N CYS A 3 27.88 21.01 9.04
CA CYS A 3 28.17 19.59 8.88
C CYS A 3 26.90 18.72 8.94
N SER A 4 25.92 19.09 9.77
CA SER A 4 24.64 18.36 9.86
C SER A 4 23.83 18.43 8.57
N GLU A 5 23.79 19.60 7.93
CA GLU A 5 23.13 19.77 6.63
C GLU A 5 23.85 18.97 5.54
N TYR A 6 25.19 19.00 5.55
CA TYR A 6 26.01 18.19 4.66
C TYR A 6 25.65 16.71 4.77
N PHE A 7 25.63 16.13 5.98
CA PHE A 7 25.31 14.71 6.17
C PHE A 7 23.88 14.36 5.74
N LYS A 8 22.91 15.24 6.03
CA LYS A 8 21.51 15.02 5.68
C LYS A 8 21.31 14.98 4.16
N ASN A 9 21.97 15.87 3.44
CA ASN A 9 21.77 16.04 1.99
C ASN A 9 22.84 15.32 1.15
N PHE A 10 23.79 14.61 1.80
CA PHE A 10 24.92 13.98 1.11
C PHE A 10 24.48 12.93 0.08
N SER A 11 23.46 12.10 0.39
CA SER A 11 22.96 11.10 -0.57
C SER A 11 22.37 11.78 -1.80
N ASP A 12 21.49 12.76 -1.60
CA ASP A 12 20.87 13.50 -2.69
C ASP A 12 21.92 14.16 -3.59
N HIS A 13 22.99 14.69 -3.00
CA HIS A 13 24.11 15.26 -3.74
C HIS A 13 24.85 14.21 -4.59
N ILE A 14 25.12 13.02 -4.02
CA ILE A 14 25.77 11.92 -4.75
C ILE A 14 24.87 11.34 -5.85
N ASP A 15 23.56 11.32 -5.62
CA ASP A 15 22.56 10.82 -6.56
C ASP A 15 22.20 11.86 -7.65
N GLY A 16 22.74 13.08 -7.57
CA GLY A 16 22.52 14.14 -8.55
C GLY A 16 21.14 14.83 -8.44
N ASN A 17 20.51 14.75 -7.28
CA ASN A 17 19.18 15.30 -7.02
C ASN A 17 19.23 16.68 -6.30
N THR A 18 20.42 17.26 -6.13
CA THR A 18 20.61 18.58 -5.52
C THR A 18 20.53 19.72 -6.53
N ALA A 19 19.97 20.86 -6.12
CA ALA A 19 19.96 22.08 -6.91
C ALA A 19 21.39 22.62 -7.14
N GLU A 20 21.64 23.29 -8.27
CA GLU A 20 22.97 23.80 -8.63
C GLU A 20 23.57 24.79 -7.60
N GLU A 21 22.72 25.54 -6.91
CA GLU A 21 23.12 26.44 -5.84
C GLU A 21 23.67 25.69 -4.61
N ASP A 22 23.08 24.54 -4.29
CA ASP A 22 23.51 23.71 -3.17
C ASP A 22 24.81 22.95 -3.48
N VAL A 23 25.06 22.62 -4.74
CA VAL A 23 26.30 21.95 -5.17
C VAL A 23 27.54 22.80 -4.84
N ARG A 24 27.50 24.10 -5.14
CA ARG A 24 28.63 25.01 -4.82
C ARG A 24 28.87 25.10 -3.31
N ALA A 25 27.81 25.23 -2.53
CA ALA A 25 27.93 25.26 -1.08
C ALA A 25 28.52 23.94 -0.53
N PHE A 26 28.21 22.82 -1.17
CA PHE A 26 28.74 21.49 -0.84
C PHE A 26 30.24 21.40 -1.08
N GLU A 27 30.69 21.86 -2.25
CA GLU A 27 32.11 21.89 -2.60
C GLU A 27 32.92 22.83 -1.70
N GLU A 28 32.39 24.03 -1.42
CA GLU A 28 33.02 24.99 -0.50
C GLU A 28 33.21 24.37 0.89
N HIS A 29 32.16 23.76 1.45
CA HIS A 29 32.24 23.12 2.76
C HIS A 29 33.24 21.95 2.81
N LEU A 30 33.37 21.19 1.72
CA LEU A 30 34.35 20.10 1.63
C LEU A 30 35.80 20.61 1.61
N ASN A 31 36.03 21.80 1.07
CA ASN A 31 37.35 22.42 1.07
C ASN A 31 37.72 22.97 2.45
N GLU A 32 36.74 23.46 3.21
CA GLU A 32 36.96 24.04 4.54
C GLU A 32 36.94 23.00 5.68
N CYS A 33 36.10 21.97 5.58
CA CYS A 33 35.87 21.01 6.64
C CYS A 33 36.57 19.66 6.39
N SER A 34 37.68 19.44 7.10
CA SER A 34 38.46 18.20 7.00
C SER A 34 37.68 16.92 7.41
N ALA A 35 36.71 17.04 8.31
CA ALA A 35 35.87 15.92 8.75
C ALA A 35 34.93 15.45 7.63
N CYS A 36 34.24 16.39 6.97
CA CYS A 36 33.34 16.09 5.84
C CYS A 36 34.12 15.60 4.61
N SER A 37 35.31 16.18 4.36
CA SER A 37 36.23 15.68 3.32
C SER A 37 36.66 14.23 3.57
N ARG A 38 36.98 13.89 4.82
CA ARG A 38 37.30 12.50 5.21
C ARG A 38 36.10 11.57 4.99
N HIS A 39 34.90 11.99 5.39
CA HIS A 39 33.68 11.21 5.18
C HIS A 39 33.48 10.88 3.70
N ARG A 40 33.58 11.88 2.82
CA ARG A 40 33.48 11.70 1.37
C ARG A 40 34.48 10.67 0.85
N ARG A 41 35.76 10.79 1.24
CA ARG A 41 36.80 9.85 0.83
C ARG A 41 36.52 8.41 1.28
N VAL A 42 36.04 8.22 2.50
CA VAL A 42 35.69 6.87 3.01
C VAL A 42 34.57 6.25 2.18
N ILE A 43 33.53 7.01 1.86
CA ILE A 43 32.43 6.53 1.01
C ILE A 43 32.91 6.22 -0.41
N GLU A 44 33.71 7.11 -1.01
CA GLU A 44 34.28 6.89 -2.35
C GLU A 44 35.14 5.62 -2.39
N GLN A 45 36.02 5.43 -1.41
CA GLN A 45 36.85 4.23 -1.28
C GLN A 45 36.01 2.97 -1.07
N GLY A 46 35.01 3.02 -0.18
CA GLY A 46 34.09 1.91 0.03
C GLY A 46 33.35 1.54 -1.26
N SER A 47 32.84 2.53 -1.99
CA SER A 47 32.17 2.32 -3.28
C SER A 47 33.10 1.72 -4.34
N ALA A 48 34.37 2.14 -4.36
CA ALA A 48 35.37 1.59 -5.27
C ALA A 48 35.63 0.11 -4.98
N LEU A 49 35.71 -0.28 -3.70
CA LEU A 49 35.85 -1.69 -3.29
C LEU A 49 34.66 -2.53 -3.78
N PHE A 50 33.42 -2.05 -3.59
CA PHE A 50 32.24 -2.77 -4.10
C PHE A 50 32.26 -2.94 -5.62
N ARG A 51 32.81 -1.96 -6.37
CA ARG A 51 32.97 -2.05 -7.82
C ARG A 51 34.03 -3.07 -8.27
N THR A 52 34.96 -3.46 -7.38
CA THR A 52 35.93 -4.53 -7.68
C THR A 52 35.34 -5.93 -7.53
N LEU A 53 34.17 -6.07 -6.91
CA LEU A 53 33.53 -7.37 -6.73
C LEU A 53 33.15 -7.99 -8.09
N PRO A 54 33.15 -9.32 -8.20
CA PRO A 54 32.72 -10.01 -9.41
C PRO A 54 31.31 -9.56 -9.81
N LYS A 55 31.12 -9.25 -11.09
CA LYS A 55 29.79 -8.90 -11.59
C LYS A 55 28.83 -10.08 -11.36
N PRO A 56 27.62 -9.84 -10.84
CA PRO A 56 26.64 -10.90 -10.66
C PRO A 56 26.29 -11.50 -12.03
N LYS A 57 26.15 -12.82 -12.08
CA LYS A 57 25.63 -13.51 -13.28
C LYS A 57 24.15 -13.14 -13.43
N LEU A 58 23.84 -12.34 -14.45
CA LEU A 58 22.47 -11.99 -14.79
C LEU A 58 21.82 -13.15 -15.56
N SER A 59 20.56 -13.44 -15.28
CA SER A 59 19.77 -14.37 -16.10
C SER A 59 19.66 -13.85 -17.53
N GLU A 60 19.62 -14.73 -18.52
CA GLU A 60 19.47 -14.34 -19.94
C GLU A 60 18.24 -13.45 -20.19
N ASN A 61 17.17 -13.67 -19.42
CA ASN A 61 15.93 -12.90 -19.50
C ASN A 61 15.96 -11.56 -18.75
N PHE A 62 17.05 -11.21 -18.09
CA PHE A 62 17.12 -9.99 -17.26
C PHE A 62 17.01 -8.73 -18.11
N LEU A 63 17.85 -8.58 -19.14
CA LEU A 63 17.85 -7.39 -19.99
C LEU A 63 16.52 -7.19 -20.74
N PRO A 64 15.92 -8.23 -21.36
CA PRO A 64 14.59 -8.10 -21.97
C PRO A 64 13.52 -7.67 -20.96
N ARG A 65 13.51 -8.26 -19.76
CA ARG A 65 12.53 -7.90 -18.71
C ARG A 65 12.74 -6.49 -18.17
N LEU A 66 14.00 -6.08 -17.99
CA LEU A 66 14.35 -4.74 -17.54
C LEU A 66 13.87 -3.70 -18.56
N ARG A 67 14.17 -3.91 -19.83
CA ARG A 67 13.77 -3.02 -20.92
C ARG A 67 12.24 -2.91 -21.01
N HIS A 68 11.55 -4.05 -20.98
CA HIS A 68 10.08 -4.06 -20.96
C HIS A 68 9.53 -3.28 -19.77
N ARG A 69 10.08 -3.46 -18.56
CA ARG A 69 9.63 -2.70 -17.38
C ARG A 69 9.87 -1.21 -17.58
N LEU A 70 11.08 -0.81 -17.98
CA LEU A 70 11.44 0.60 -18.14
C LEU A 70 10.51 1.33 -19.11
N TYR A 71 10.14 0.70 -20.23
CA TYR A 71 9.17 1.27 -21.19
C TYR A 71 7.75 1.45 -20.62
N HIS A 72 7.37 0.67 -19.61
CA HIS A 72 6.04 0.74 -18.99
C HIS A 72 6.04 1.42 -17.61
N VAL A 73 7.18 1.98 -17.17
CA VAL A 73 7.25 2.73 -15.91
C VAL A 73 6.41 4.00 -16.03
N ASP A 74 6.53 4.74 -17.14
CA ASP A 74 5.81 6.00 -17.36
C ASP A 74 4.29 5.77 -17.52
N ASP A 75 3.89 4.64 -18.12
CA ASP A 75 2.48 4.22 -18.21
C ASP A 75 1.87 3.99 -16.81
N GLN A 76 2.64 3.49 -15.85
CA GLN A 76 2.14 3.24 -14.50
C GLN A 76 2.01 4.52 -13.67
N TYR A 77 2.89 5.50 -13.86
CA TYR A 77 2.77 6.80 -13.21
C TYR A 77 1.58 7.60 -13.75
N SER A 78 1.38 7.61 -15.07
CA SER A 78 0.23 8.28 -15.69
C SER A 78 -1.10 7.65 -15.26
N LEU A 79 -1.19 6.32 -15.18
CA LEU A 79 -2.37 5.63 -14.69
C LEU A 79 -2.63 5.86 -13.19
N ARG A 80 -1.59 5.93 -12.35
CA ARG A 80 -1.74 6.28 -10.92
C ARG A 80 -2.16 7.73 -10.71
N SER A 81 -1.67 8.68 -11.51
CA SER A 81 -2.14 10.06 -11.46
C SER A 81 -3.58 10.22 -11.96
N ALA A 82 -3.98 9.41 -12.94
CA ALA A 82 -5.36 9.42 -13.46
C ALA A 82 -6.35 8.73 -12.50
N SER A 83 -5.92 7.72 -11.73
CA SER A 83 -6.78 6.99 -10.79
C SER A 83 -6.83 7.59 -9.37
N SER A 84 -6.02 8.61 -9.06
CA SER A 84 -5.87 9.14 -7.68
C SER A 84 -6.20 10.62 -7.53
N VAL A 85 -7.03 11.18 -8.41
CA VAL A 85 -7.54 12.54 -8.23
C VAL A 85 -9.06 12.56 -8.46
N ALA A 86 -9.80 11.91 -7.56
CA ALA A 86 -11.03 12.55 -7.13
C ALA A 86 -10.58 13.73 -6.25
N THR A 87 -10.38 14.90 -6.86
CA THR A 87 -10.19 16.13 -6.08
C THR A 87 -11.33 16.23 -5.07
N PRO A 88 -11.13 16.83 -3.89
CA PRO A 88 -12.21 17.05 -2.92
C PRO A 88 -13.43 17.76 -3.56
N ALA A 89 -13.19 18.58 -4.60
CA ALA A 89 -14.23 19.19 -5.43
C ALA A 89 -15.07 18.18 -6.24
N ALA A 90 -14.45 17.15 -6.83
CA ALA A 90 -15.17 16.12 -7.58
C ALA A 90 -16.06 15.26 -6.66
N LEU A 91 -15.58 14.94 -5.46
CA LEU A 91 -16.38 14.22 -4.45
C LEU A 91 -17.58 15.07 -3.98
N LEU A 92 -17.38 16.37 -3.75
CA LEU A 92 -18.46 17.30 -3.42
C LEU A 92 -19.49 17.41 -4.54
N ALA A 93 -19.05 17.54 -5.80
CA ALA A 93 -19.96 17.61 -6.93
C ALA A 93 -20.82 16.34 -7.04
N MET A 94 -20.21 15.16 -6.87
CA MET A 94 -20.94 13.89 -6.88
C MET A 94 -21.94 13.80 -5.71
N ALA A 95 -21.54 14.22 -4.50
CA ALA A 95 -22.43 14.26 -3.35
C ALA A 95 -23.65 15.18 -3.56
N VAL A 96 -23.43 16.35 -4.19
CA VAL A 96 -24.52 17.29 -4.53
C VAL A 96 -25.48 16.67 -5.54
N ILE A 97 -24.97 16.01 -6.58
CA ILE A 97 -25.80 15.34 -7.59
C ILE A 97 -26.65 14.25 -6.92
N LEU A 98 -26.05 13.42 -6.05
CA LEU A 98 -26.78 12.37 -5.33
C LEU A 98 -27.86 12.93 -4.39
N MET A 99 -27.58 14.04 -3.71
CA MET A 99 -28.57 14.75 -2.89
C MET A 99 -29.75 15.26 -3.72
N ILE A 100 -29.49 15.84 -4.90
CA ILE A 100 -30.56 16.31 -5.79
C ILE A 100 -31.40 15.13 -6.30
N VAL A 101 -30.76 14.02 -6.69
CA VAL A 101 -31.44 12.81 -7.17
C VAL A 101 -32.28 12.16 -6.07
N SER A 102 -31.84 12.18 -4.80
CA SER A 102 -32.59 11.57 -3.70
C SER A 102 -33.87 12.32 -3.34
N TRP A 103 -33.99 13.59 -3.70
CA TRP A 103 -35.22 14.38 -3.50
C TRP A 103 -36.14 14.40 -4.73
N LEU A 104 -35.70 13.87 -5.86
CA LEU A 104 -36.52 13.72 -7.06
C LEU A 104 -37.85 12.95 -6.84
N PRO A 105 -37.95 11.90 -6.00
CA PRO A 105 -39.23 11.23 -5.75
C PRO A 105 -40.16 12.02 -4.82
N VAL A 106 -39.66 12.97 -4.04
CA VAL A 106 -40.47 13.81 -3.13
C VAL A 106 -41.17 14.95 -3.88
N LEU A 107 -40.58 15.42 -4.99
CA LEU A 107 -41.17 16.46 -5.84
C LEU A 107 -42.15 15.92 -6.89
N ARG A 108 -42.19 14.59 -7.08
CA ARG A 108 -43.23 13.95 -7.86
C ARG A 108 -44.35 13.54 -6.92
N ASP A 109 -45.31 14.43 -6.71
CA ASP A 109 -46.68 14.09 -6.27
C ASP A 109 -47.36 13.24 -7.35
N ALA A 110 -46.82 12.05 -7.59
CA ALA A 110 -47.47 10.99 -8.31
C ALA A 110 -47.81 9.96 -7.25
N THR A 111 -48.88 10.20 -6.51
CA THR A 111 -49.62 9.14 -5.84
C THR A 111 -50.42 8.43 -6.93
N PRO A 112 -49.99 7.27 -7.48
CA PRO A 112 -50.95 6.42 -8.14
C PRO A 112 -51.93 5.97 -7.06
N GLU A 113 -53.15 6.49 -7.11
CA GLU A 113 -54.24 6.06 -6.24
C GLU A 113 -54.64 4.65 -6.67
N ILE A 114 -53.89 3.67 -6.19
CA ILE A 114 -54.19 2.25 -6.39
C ILE A 114 -55.14 1.89 -5.26
N ALA A 115 -56.44 1.84 -5.59
CA ALA A 115 -57.45 1.28 -4.70
C ALA A 115 -57.19 -0.24 -4.57
N LEU A 116 -56.48 -0.65 -3.53
CA LEU A 116 -56.38 -2.06 -3.16
C LEU A 116 -57.49 -2.40 -2.16
N GLU A 117 -58.34 -3.34 -2.55
CA GLU A 117 -59.34 -3.97 -1.70
C GLU A 117 -58.66 -4.64 -0.49
N THR A 118 -59.23 -4.46 0.70
CA THR A 118 -58.64 -4.91 1.96
C THR A 118 -58.58 -6.43 2.02
N VAL A 119 -57.42 -7.00 1.71
CA VAL A 119 -57.12 -8.41 2.00
C VAL A 119 -56.89 -8.55 3.50
N VAL A 120 -57.86 -9.16 4.18
CA VAL A 120 -57.72 -9.63 5.56
C VAL A 120 -56.67 -10.74 5.56
N VAL A 121 -55.52 -10.46 6.17
CA VAL A 121 -54.47 -11.47 6.40
C VAL A 121 -54.62 -12.00 7.82
N GLU A 122 -54.91 -13.29 7.94
CA GLU A 122 -54.82 -14.04 9.19
C GLU A 122 -53.40 -13.98 9.76
N GLN A 123 -53.32 -13.81 11.08
CA GLN A 123 -52.08 -13.64 11.85
C GLN A 123 -51.03 -14.73 11.57
N PRO A 124 -49.77 -14.37 11.27
CA PRO A 124 -48.67 -15.33 11.31
C PRO A 124 -48.19 -15.58 12.76
N PRO A 125 -47.80 -16.82 13.10
CA PRO A 125 -47.50 -17.20 14.47
C PRO A 125 -46.23 -16.56 15.03
N LEU A 126 -46.38 -16.20 16.31
CA LEU A 126 -45.42 -15.87 17.37
C LEU A 126 -43.93 -15.74 17.03
N GLN A 127 -43.47 -14.54 17.35
CA GLN A 127 -42.10 -14.05 17.40
C GLN A 127 -41.14 -15.06 18.08
N VAL A 128 -40.12 -15.50 17.35
CA VAL A 128 -38.91 -16.05 17.96
C VAL A 128 -38.12 -14.87 18.51
N THR A 129 -38.10 -14.74 19.83
CA THR A 129 -37.25 -13.81 20.57
C THR A 129 -35.78 -14.10 20.23
N ARG A 130 -35.20 -13.39 19.26
CA ARG A 130 -33.75 -13.29 19.13
C ARG A 130 -33.25 -12.43 20.28
N GLN A 131 -32.65 -13.08 21.28
CA GLN A 131 -31.90 -12.37 22.30
C GLN A 131 -30.78 -11.56 21.59
N PRO A 132 -30.65 -10.26 21.85
CA PRO A 132 -29.44 -9.56 21.46
C PRO A 132 -28.29 -10.15 22.27
N LEU A 133 -27.27 -10.63 21.58
CA LEU A 133 -25.99 -10.96 22.20
C LEU A 133 -25.42 -9.62 22.71
N VAL A 134 -25.63 -9.33 23.99
CA VAL A 134 -24.96 -8.25 24.69
C VAL A 134 -23.49 -8.67 24.81
N MET A 135 -22.65 -8.19 23.90
CA MET A 135 -21.22 -8.13 24.18
C MET A 135 -21.04 -7.05 25.24
N SER A 136 -20.77 -7.47 26.47
CA SER A 136 -20.32 -6.58 27.54
C SER A 136 -19.05 -5.87 27.09
N SER A 137 -19.17 -4.60 26.72
CA SER A 137 -18.05 -3.68 26.68
C SER A 137 -17.66 -3.37 28.13
N SER A 138 -16.81 -4.22 28.71
CA SER A 138 -16.09 -3.87 29.93
C SER A 138 -15.07 -2.78 29.59
N SER A 139 -15.50 -1.54 29.78
CA SER A 139 -14.65 -0.37 29.89
C SER A 139 -13.78 -0.48 31.14
N SER A 140 -12.57 -1.02 30.99
CA SER A 140 -11.35 -0.55 31.67
C SER A 140 -10.19 -1.40 31.15
N GLY A 141 -9.37 -0.82 30.28
CA GLY A 141 -8.26 -1.55 29.70
C GLY A 141 -7.24 -0.57 29.19
N PHE A 142 -6.36 -0.16 30.10
CA PHE A 142 -5.01 0.32 29.85
C PHE A 142 -4.51 -0.03 28.43
N VAL A 143 -4.11 0.99 27.65
CA VAL A 143 -3.43 0.79 26.36
C VAL A 143 -2.08 0.15 26.65
N VAL A 144 -2.04 -1.19 26.70
CA VAL A 144 -0.81 -1.95 26.69
C VAL A 144 -0.24 -1.82 25.28
N TYR A 145 0.84 -1.06 25.14
CA TYR A 145 1.70 -1.18 23.97
C TYR A 145 2.15 -2.65 23.87
N PRO A 146 2.02 -3.32 22.71
CA PRO A 146 2.21 -4.77 22.59
C PRO A 146 3.69 -5.23 22.74
N PHE A 147 4.55 -4.38 23.28
CA PHE A 147 6.00 -4.60 23.42
C PHE A 147 6.51 -4.44 24.85
N ALA A 148 5.64 -4.13 25.82
CA ALA A 148 6.09 -3.72 27.15
C ALA A 148 6.50 -4.89 28.08
N ASP A 149 6.17 -6.14 27.75
CA ASP A 149 6.37 -7.28 28.67
C ASP A 149 6.87 -8.57 28.00
N LEU A 150 7.49 -8.46 26.84
CA LEU A 150 8.21 -9.59 26.26
C LEU A 150 9.62 -9.62 26.85
N SER A 151 9.95 -10.69 27.56
CA SER A 151 11.34 -10.93 27.96
C SER A 151 12.24 -10.88 26.72
N GLU A 152 13.48 -10.41 26.86
CA GLU A 152 14.42 -10.34 25.73
C GLU A 152 14.57 -11.70 25.02
N GLN A 153 14.41 -12.80 25.76
CA GLN A 153 14.37 -14.15 25.23
C GLN A 153 13.21 -14.37 24.25
N ALA A 154 11.98 -13.98 24.64
CA ALA A 154 10.79 -14.13 23.80
C ALA A 154 10.84 -13.24 22.54
N LEU A 155 11.44 -12.05 22.65
CA LEU A 155 11.69 -11.17 21.49
C LEU A 155 12.80 -11.71 20.57
N SER A 156 13.77 -12.44 21.11
CA SER A 156 14.79 -13.12 20.30
C SER A 156 14.19 -14.29 19.54
N ASP A 157 13.43 -15.15 20.23
CA ASP A 157 12.79 -16.33 19.63
C ASP A 157 11.75 -15.92 18.58
N PHE A 158 10.87 -14.95 18.90
CA PHE A 158 9.92 -14.41 17.92
C PHE A 158 10.62 -13.81 16.70
N ARG A 159 11.71 -13.06 16.89
CA ARG A 159 12.46 -12.46 15.78
C ARG A 159 13.10 -13.56 14.94
N GLN A 160 13.64 -14.60 15.57
CA GLN A 160 14.27 -15.71 14.89
C GLN A 160 13.24 -16.53 14.09
N GLU A 161 12.04 -16.73 14.63
CA GLU A 161 10.92 -17.40 13.97
C GLU A 161 10.36 -16.54 12.82
N LEU A 162 10.20 -15.23 13.03
CA LEU A 162 9.79 -14.26 12.00
C LEU A 162 10.74 -14.26 10.80
N TRP A 163 12.06 -14.34 11.03
CA TRP A 163 13.05 -14.38 9.95
C TRP A 163 13.20 -15.76 9.32
N ASN A 164 13.03 -16.84 10.09
CA ASN A 164 13.06 -18.20 9.58
C ASN A 164 11.87 -18.47 8.66
N GLU A 165 10.68 -17.95 8.97
CA GLU A 165 9.47 -18.05 8.15
C GLU A 165 9.17 -16.80 7.31
N ALA A 166 10.08 -15.83 7.27
CA ALA A 166 9.90 -14.59 6.50
C ALA A 166 9.55 -14.86 5.04
N HIS A 167 10.16 -15.89 4.43
CA HIS A 167 9.89 -16.26 3.05
C HIS A 167 8.47 -16.81 2.84
N ALA A 168 7.93 -17.56 3.81
CA ALA A 168 6.58 -18.09 3.79
C ALA A 168 5.54 -16.98 4.01
N LEU A 169 5.78 -16.11 5.00
CA LEU A 169 4.92 -14.96 5.29
C LEU A 169 4.93 -13.94 4.13
N LEU A 170 6.11 -13.60 3.60
CA LEU A 170 6.22 -12.73 2.43
C LEU A 170 5.53 -13.33 1.21
N PHE A 171 5.61 -14.65 1.01
CA PHE A 171 4.88 -15.31 -0.06
C PHE A 171 3.37 -15.24 0.17
N GLU A 172 2.89 -15.57 1.37
CA GLU A 172 1.48 -15.61 1.72
C GLU A 172 0.79 -14.25 1.55
N TYR A 173 1.45 -13.16 1.91
CA TYR A 173 0.93 -11.80 1.73
C TYR A 173 1.33 -11.16 0.39
N SER A 174 2.07 -11.85 -0.47
CA SER A 174 2.39 -11.34 -1.81
C SER A 174 1.19 -11.44 -2.77
N PRO A 175 1.10 -10.55 -3.77
CA PRO A 175 0.10 -10.68 -4.85
C PRO A 175 0.29 -11.97 -5.68
N LEU A 176 1.40 -12.69 -5.53
CA LEU A 176 1.63 -13.99 -6.18
C LEU A 176 0.79 -15.11 -5.54
N SER A 177 0.60 -15.12 -4.22
CA SER A 177 -0.26 -16.09 -3.53
C SER A 177 -1.74 -15.87 -3.88
N GLN A 178 -2.16 -14.61 -4.07
CA GLN A 178 -3.52 -14.29 -4.50
C GLN A 178 -3.80 -14.87 -5.89
N ARG A 179 -2.83 -14.79 -6.82
CA ARG A 179 -2.94 -15.34 -8.16
C ARG A 179 -2.99 -16.87 -8.18
N SER A 180 -2.25 -17.55 -7.30
CA SER A 180 -2.32 -19.02 -7.21
C SER A 180 -3.66 -19.50 -6.62
N ARG A 181 -4.20 -18.80 -5.62
CA ARG A 181 -5.54 -19.06 -5.06
C ARG A 181 -6.64 -18.84 -6.10
N GLN A 182 -6.57 -17.77 -6.90
CA GLN A 182 -7.56 -17.50 -7.96
C GLN A 182 -7.49 -18.51 -9.12
N ARG A 183 -6.31 -19.06 -9.44
CA ARG A 183 -6.16 -20.09 -10.49
C ARG A 183 -6.85 -21.42 -10.14
N GLY A 184 -6.98 -21.75 -8.85
CA GLY A 184 -7.69 -22.96 -8.40
C GLY A 184 -9.21 -22.93 -8.63
N VAL A 185 -9.79 -21.75 -8.88
CA VAL A 185 -11.26 -21.57 -9.02
C VAL A 185 -11.73 -21.59 -10.48
N LEU A 186 -10.82 -21.73 -11.45
CA LEU A 186 -11.19 -21.98 -12.85
C LEU A 186 -11.66 -23.44 -13.00
N ARG A 187 -12.92 -23.70 -12.65
CA ARG A 187 -13.63 -24.94 -13.01
C ARG A 187 -13.53 -25.11 -14.52
N ARG A 188 -12.94 -26.23 -14.94
CA ARG A 188 -12.99 -26.76 -16.30
C ARG A 188 -14.47 -26.88 -16.70
N ALA A 189 -14.99 -25.95 -17.49
CA ALA A 189 -16.25 -26.14 -18.19
C ALA A 189 -16.02 -27.24 -19.23
N GLY A 190 -16.48 -28.45 -18.92
CA GLY A 190 -16.43 -29.57 -19.84
C GLY A 190 -17.35 -29.31 -21.03
N LEU A 191 -16.79 -28.92 -22.17
CA LEU A 191 -17.43 -29.15 -23.46
C LEU A 191 -17.15 -30.60 -23.84
N GLY A 192 -17.97 -31.50 -23.30
CA GLY A 192 -18.11 -32.88 -23.77
C GLY A 192 -18.89 -32.87 -25.07
N GLN A 193 -18.15 -32.89 -26.18
CA GLN A 193 -18.61 -32.95 -27.56
C GLN A 193 -19.25 -34.31 -27.86
N GLN A 194 -20.35 -34.28 -28.62
CA GLN A 194 -21.10 -35.42 -29.14
C GLN A 194 -20.24 -36.53 -29.76
N ARG A 195 -20.59 -37.78 -29.48
CA ARG A 195 -20.99 -38.78 -30.50
C ARG A 195 -21.68 -39.97 -29.87
#